data_AF-A0A1G4FK81-F1
#
_entry.id   AF-A0A1G4FK81-F1
#
_cell.length_a   1.000
_cell.length_b   1.000
_cell.length_c   1.000
_cell.angle_alpha   90.00
_cell.angle_beta   90.00
_cell.angle_gamma   90.00
#
_symmetry.space_group_name_H-M   'P 1'
#
loop_
_entity.id
_entity.type
_entity.pdbx_description
1 polymer ?
#
loop_
_entity_poly.entity_id
_entity_poly.type
_entity_poly.pdbx_seq_one_letter_code
_entity_poly.pdbx_strand_id
1 'polypeptide(L)'
;MKTKITYHAKDVLFKSLSEVYKDQALTSYGLDFPKIVRMLPNEFPQVKADEKKADSVFLLEDDSVLLLEYESNNRIKENFVKYGEYIIRIINRYYRESREIKTVNMAVIYASDIVEAENKISFGSLSIGVQSVFMKNFDGELALRNIHDKIKSG
;
A
#
# COMPACT_ATOMS: atom_id res chain seq x y z
N MET A 1 42.45 -8.51 20.89
CA MET A 1 41.22 -9.33 20.70
C MET A 1 40.10 -8.41 20.20
N LYS A 2 39.58 -8.61 18.99
CA LYS A 2 38.33 -7.94 18.57
C LYS A 2 37.17 -8.74 19.18
N THR A 3 36.52 -8.17 20.19
CA THR A 3 35.33 -8.77 20.80
C THR A 3 34.24 -8.86 19.73
N LYS A 4 33.91 -10.09 19.30
CA LYS A 4 32.91 -10.33 18.27
C LYS A 4 31.54 -10.23 18.92
N ILE A 5 31.04 -9.00 19.05
CA ILE A 5 29.68 -8.73 19.52
C ILE A 5 28.72 -9.34 18.49
N THR A 6 27.81 -10.20 18.94
CA THR A 6 26.79 -10.82 18.08
C THR A 6 25.81 -9.76 17.59
N TYR A 7 25.20 -9.96 16.42
CA TYR A 7 24.24 -9.00 15.85
C TYR A 7 23.10 -8.67 16.84
N HIS A 8 22.59 -9.68 17.53
CA HIS A 8 21.56 -9.52 18.55
C HIS A 8 22.01 -8.66 19.75
N ALA A 9 23.25 -8.80 20.21
CA ALA A 9 23.77 -7.97 21.29
C ALA A 9 23.87 -6.49 20.87
N LYS A 10 24.22 -6.22 19.61
CA LYS A 10 24.25 -4.87 19.05
C LYS A 10 22.85 -4.23 18.99
N ASP A 11 21.84 -4.98 18.54
CA ASP A 11 20.46 -4.50 18.48
C ASP A 11 19.88 -4.23 19.87
N VAL A 12 20.14 -5.10 20.86
CA VAL A 12 19.72 -4.89 22.25
C VAL A 12 20.37 -3.63 22.81
N LEU A 13 21.69 -3.47 22.61
CA LEU A 13 22.40 -2.27 23.06
C LEU A 13 21.84 -0.99 22.45
N PHE A 14 21.57 -0.96 21.15
CA PHE A 14 20.98 0.22 20.52
C PHE A 14 19.57 0.51 21.00
N LYS A 15 18.73 -0.52 21.20
CA LYS A 15 17.39 -0.34 21.79
C LYS A 15 17.47 0.25 23.18
N SER A 16 18.33 -0.30 24.05
CA SER A 16 18.53 0.22 25.41
C SER A 16 19.12 1.64 25.43
N LEU A 17 20.07 1.93 24.54
CA LEU A 17 20.62 3.28 24.39
C LEU A 17 19.54 4.28 23.95
N SER A 18 18.70 3.93 22.97
CA SER A 18 17.58 4.77 22.54
C SER A 18 16.54 4.98 23.64
N GLU A 19 16.31 3.98 24.50
CA GLU A 19 15.40 4.09 25.63
C GLU A 19 15.94 5.04 26.73
N VAL A 20 17.23 4.91 27.04
CA VAL A 20 17.89 5.70 28.10
C VAL A 20 18.16 7.13 27.64
N TYR A 21 18.67 7.31 26.43
CA TYR A 21 19.12 8.62 25.92
C TYR A 21 18.07 9.35 25.10
N LYS A 22 16.97 8.69 24.70
CA LYS A 22 15.84 9.26 23.95
C LYS A 22 16.30 10.19 22.81
N ASP A 23 16.04 11.48 22.95
CA ASP A 23 16.36 12.53 21.97
C ASP A 23 17.87 12.65 21.71
N GLN A 24 18.69 12.48 22.75
CA GLN A 24 20.15 12.52 22.62
C GLN A 24 20.66 11.40 21.72
N ALA A 25 19.98 10.25 21.68
CA ALA A 25 20.32 9.18 20.75
C ALA A 25 20.07 9.63 19.30
N LEU A 26 18.91 10.23 19.00
CA LEU A 26 18.59 10.70 17.64
C LEU A 26 19.56 11.77 17.15
N THR A 27 19.87 12.78 17.98
CA THR A 27 20.85 13.82 17.64
C THR A 27 22.24 13.24 17.40
N SER A 28 22.66 12.24 18.19
CA SER A 28 23.98 11.59 18.00
C SER A 28 24.11 10.87 16.66
N TYR A 29 23.00 10.43 16.07
CA TYR A 29 22.95 9.82 14.74
C TYR A 29 22.71 10.83 13.61
N GLY A 30 22.58 12.13 13.92
CA GLY A 30 22.27 13.17 12.93
C GLY A 30 20.82 13.10 12.42
N LEU A 31 19.90 12.50 13.18
CA LEU A 31 18.49 12.38 12.81
C LEU A 31 17.70 13.57 13.36
N ASP A 32 17.05 14.32 12.48
CA ASP A 32 16.22 15.49 12.81
C ASP A 32 14.74 15.10 12.91
N PHE A 33 14.34 14.64 14.10
CA PHE A 33 12.95 14.30 14.42
C PHE A 33 12.49 15.00 15.72
N PRO A 34 11.17 15.18 15.92
CA PRO A 34 10.62 15.65 17.19
C PRO A 34 11.02 14.77 18.38
N LYS A 35 10.95 15.35 19.58
CA LYS A 35 11.30 14.66 20.83
C LYS A 35 10.47 13.39 21.06
N ILE A 36 11.12 12.33 21.51
CA ILE A 36 10.53 11.04 21.86
C ILE A 36 9.69 11.19 23.13
N VAL A 37 8.37 11.02 22.97
CA VAL A 37 7.42 11.01 24.09
C VAL A 37 7.50 9.69 24.86
N ARG A 38 7.44 8.55 24.16
CA ARG A 38 7.54 7.19 24.72
C ARG A 38 7.92 6.18 23.64
N MET A 39 8.47 5.04 24.05
CA MET A 39 8.58 3.90 23.16
C MET A 39 7.21 3.24 22.94
N LEU A 40 6.99 2.71 21.75
CA LEU A 40 5.80 1.94 21.39
C LEU A 40 6.15 0.45 21.27
N PRO A 41 5.15 -0.46 21.38
CA PRO A 41 5.35 -1.87 21.06
C PRO A 41 5.95 -2.03 19.66
N ASN A 42 6.97 -2.88 19.54
CA ASN A 42 7.69 -3.17 18.29
C ASN A 42 7.45 -4.60 17.78
N GLU A 43 6.57 -5.34 18.46
CA GLU A 43 6.09 -6.64 18.03
C GLU A 43 4.76 -6.44 17.28
N PHE A 44 4.71 -6.98 16.06
CA PHE A 44 3.52 -6.93 15.20
C PHE A 44 3.05 -8.36 14.91
N PRO A 45 2.64 -9.15 15.93
CA PRO A 45 2.20 -10.52 15.72
C PRO A 45 0.99 -10.55 14.79
N GLN A 46 0.99 -11.46 13.82
CA GLN A 46 -0.08 -11.58 12.83
C GLN A 46 -0.49 -13.04 12.67
N VAL A 47 -1.71 -13.36 13.09
CA VAL A 47 -2.42 -14.62 12.76
C VAL A 47 -3.58 -14.22 11.86
N LYS A 48 -3.62 -14.70 10.61
CA LYS A 48 -4.67 -14.30 9.64
C LYS A 48 -5.33 -15.51 8.99
N ALA A 49 -6.60 -15.70 9.31
CA ALA A 49 -7.60 -16.27 8.41
C ALA A 49 -8.45 -15.08 7.94
N ASP A 50 -8.12 -14.52 6.78
CA ASP A 50 -8.78 -13.33 6.24
C ASP A 50 -9.32 -13.64 4.84
N GLU A 51 -10.64 -13.54 4.69
CA GLU A 51 -11.35 -13.80 3.44
C GLU A 51 -11.38 -12.57 2.51
N LYS A 52 -10.86 -11.42 2.95
CA LYS A 52 -10.77 -10.22 2.11
C LYS A 52 -9.95 -10.51 0.85
N LYS A 53 -10.55 -10.20 -0.29
CA LYS A 53 -9.95 -10.31 -1.61
C LYS A 53 -10.01 -8.95 -2.27
N ALA A 54 -8.92 -8.61 -2.98
CA ALA A 54 -8.97 -7.54 -3.96
C ALA A 54 -10.00 -7.90 -5.05
N ASP A 55 -10.61 -6.89 -5.64
CA ASP A 55 -11.60 -7.11 -6.70
C ASP A 55 -10.94 -7.72 -7.93
N SER A 56 -9.79 -7.17 -8.35
CA SER A 56 -9.07 -7.66 -9.53
C SER A 56 -7.57 -7.38 -9.44
N VAL A 57 -6.77 -8.38 -9.86
CA VAL A 57 -5.31 -8.30 -9.94
C VAL A 57 -4.85 -8.86 -11.28
N PHE A 58 -4.16 -8.05 -12.09
CA PHE A 58 -3.70 -8.43 -13.42
C PHE A 58 -2.18 -8.35 -13.52
N LEU A 59 -1.56 -9.27 -14.25
CA LEU A 59 -0.19 -9.11 -14.74
C LEU A 59 -0.26 -8.35 -16.07
N LEU A 60 0.54 -7.29 -16.19
CA LEU A 60 0.62 -6.47 -17.40
C LEU A 60 1.74 -6.96 -18.32
N GLU A 61 1.74 -6.50 -19.57
CA GLU A 61 2.73 -6.90 -20.59
C GLU A 61 4.18 -6.52 -20.22
N ASP A 62 4.34 -5.46 -19.43
CA ASP A 62 5.63 -4.99 -18.92
C ASP A 62 6.05 -5.69 -17.62
N ASP A 63 5.35 -6.78 -17.27
CA ASP A 63 5.58 -7.62 -16.09
C ASP A 63 5.30 -6.90 -14.75
N SER A 64 4.72 -5.70 -14.79
CA SER A 64 4.13 -5.06 -13.61
C SER A 64 2.75 -5.65 -13.27
N VAL A 65 2.29 -5.42 -12.05
CA VAL A 65 0.98 -5.88 -11.58
C VAL A 65 0.02 -4.69 -11.48
N LEU A 66 -1.20 -4.83 -11.99
CA LEU A 66 -2.28 -3.87 -11.76
C LEU A 66 -3.23 -4.40 -10.69
N LEU A 67 -3.35 -3.66 -9.59
CA LEU A 67 -4.45 -3.77 -8.63
C LEU A 67 -5.58 -2.85 -9.07
N LEU A 68 -6.73 -3.42 -9.42
CA LEU A 68 -7.92 -2.70 -9.85
C LEU A 68 -9.04 -2.92 -8.82
N GLU A 69 -9.55 -1.82 -8.27
CA GLU A 69 -10.64 -1.82 -7.28
C GLU A 69 -11.84 -1.02 -7.79
N TYR A 70 -13.03 -1.37 -7.30
CA TYR A 70 -14.27 -0.65 -7.57
C TYR A 70 -14.79 -0.01 -6.29
N GLU A 71 -15.11 1.29 -6.34
CA GLU A 71 -15.59 2.02 -5.18
C GLU A 71 -16.92 2.71 -5.47
N SER A 72 -17.89 2.49 -4.59
CA SER A 72 -19.20 3.14 -4.60
C SER A 72 -19.40 4.07 -3.40
N ASN A 73 -18.33 4.40 -2.67
CA ASN A 73 -18.37 5.31 -1.54
C ASN A 73 -17.08 6.16 -1.47
N ASN A 74 -17.12 7.24 -0.70
CA ASN A 74 -16.01 8.19 -0.54
C ASN A 74 -15.20 7.97 0.76
N ARG A 75 -15.10 6.74 1.27
CA ARG A 75 -14.29 6.42 2.48
C ARG A 75 -12.80 6.37 2.15
N ILE A 76 -12.26 7.51 1.76
CA ILE A 76 -10.92 7.66 1.19
C ILE A 76 -9.86 7.03 2.11
N LYS A 77 -9.82 7.40 3.39
CA LYS A 77 -8.76 6.94 4.31
C LYS A 77 -8.80 5.44 4.55
N GLU A 78 -9.97 4.87 4.82
CA GLU A 78 -10.15 3.44 5.05
C GLU A 78 -9.79 2.64 3.79
N ASN A 79 -10.20 3.14 2.62
CA ASN A 79 -9.88 2.55 1.33
C ASN A 79 -8.37 2.56 1.08
N PHE A 80 -7.67 3.67 1.34
CA PHE A 80 -6.22 3.71 1.18
C PHE A 80 -5.45 2.77 2.13
N VAL A 81 -5.96 2.54 3.34
CA VAL A 81 -5.39 1.50 4.23
C VAL A 81 -5.60 0.10 3.63
N LYS A 82 -6.80 -0.20 3.11
CA LYS A 82 -7.11 -1.44 2.39
C LYS A 82 -6.16 -1.64 1.20
N TYR A 83 -5.95 -0.59 0.41
CA TYR A 83 -5.09 -0.62 -0.78
C TYR A 83 -3.63 -0.96 -0.43
N GLY A 84 -3.08 -0.31 0.61
CA GLY A 84 -1.74 -0.62 1.09
C GLY A 84 -1.59 -2.07 1.54
N GLU A 85 -2.61 -2.63 2.20
CA GLU A 85 -2.62 -4.04 2.58
C GLU A 85 -2.57 -4.98 1.37
N TYR A 86 -3.37 -4.71 0.33
CA TYR A 86 -3.37 -5.51 -0.89
C TYR A 86 -2.05 -5.41 -1.67
N ILE A 87 -1.49 -4.20 -1.82
CA ILE A 87 -0.19 -3.99 -2.47
C ILE A 87 0.90 -4.80 -1.76
N ILE A 88 0.97 -4.73 -0.42
CA ILE A 88 1.96 -5.50 0.36
C ILE A 88 1.74 -7.01 0.20
N ARG A 89 0.49 -7.49 0.17
CA ARG A 89 0.19 -8.91 -0.08
C ARG A 89 0.66 -9.38 -1.45
N ILE A 90 0.46 -8.57 -2.49
CA ILE A 90 0.93 -8.85 -3.86
C ILE A 90 2.47 -8.93 -3.87
N ILE A 91 3.16 -7.92 -3.34
CA ILE A 91 4.63 -7.88 -3.28
C ILE A 91 5.16 -9.12 -2.55
N ASN A 92 4.61 -9.45 -1.38
CA ASN A 92 5.02 -10.60 -0.59
C ASN A 92 4.75 -11.94 -1.27
N ARG A 93 3.71 -12.02 -2.11
CA ARG A 93 3.44 -13.22 -2.92
C ARG A 93 4.59 -13.45 -3.91
N TYR A 94 4.86 -12.47 -4.77
CA TYR A 94 5.91 -12.58 -5.77
C TYR A 94 7.29 -12.76 -5.15
N TYR A 95 7.59 -12.04 -4.07
CA TYR A 95 8.87 -12.19 -3.38
C TYR A 95 9.08 -13.60 -2.80
N ARG A 96 8.01 -14.29 -2.37
CA ARG A 96 8.12 -15.69 -1.91
C ARG A 96 8.26 -16.68 -3.07
N GLU A 97 7.53 -16.46 -4.16
CA GLU A 97 7.48 -17.38 -5.30
C GLU A 97 8.72 -17.28 -6.18
N SER A 98 9.26 -16.07 -6.37
CA SER A 98 10.29 -15.78 -7.37
C SER A 98 11.47 -14.94 -6.84
N ARG A 99 11.42 -14.47 -5.58
CA ARG A 99 12.39 -13.50 -5.02
C ARG A 99 12.41 -12.14 -5.73
N GLU A 100 11.39 -11.84 -6.52
CA GLU A 100 11.24 -10.57 -7.20
C GLU A 100 10.31 -9.63 -6.43
N ILE A 101 10.62 -8.32 -6.52
CA ILE A 101 9.73 -7.25 -6.06
C ILE A 101 9.12 -6.63 -7.31
N LYS A 102 7.88 -7.01 -7.63
CA LYS A 102 7.15 -6.47 -8.78
C LYS A 102 6.69 -5.04 -8.50
N THR A 103 6.71 -4.20 -9.52
CA THR A 103 5.99 -2.92 -9.52
C THR A 103 4.50 -3.21 -9.42
N VAL A 104 3.80 -2.58 -8.48
CA VAL A 104 2.34 -2.69 -8.34
C VAL A 104 1.72 -1.34 -8.66
N ASN A 105 1.06 -1.27 -9.80
CA ASN A 105 0.22 -0.15 -10.22
C ASN A 105 -1.17 -0.28 -9.58
N MET A 106 -1.81 0.87 -9.33
CA MET A 106 -3.14 0.88 -8.75
C MET A 106 -4.09 1.79 -9.53
N ALA A 107 -5.26 1.26 -9.85
CA ALA A 107 -6.37 2.01 -10.40
C ALA A 107 -7.65 1.75 -9.60
N VAL A 108 -8.51 2.76 -9.53
CA VAL A 108 -9.83 2.67 -8.90
C VAL A 108 -10.89 3.18 -9.86
N ILE A 109 -11.93 2.37 -10.06
CA ILE A 109 -13.12 2.76 -10.80
C ILE A 109 -14.19 3.20 -9.80
N TYR A 110 -14.53 4.47 -9.85
CA TYR A 110 -15.56 5.08 -9.02
C TYR A 110 -16.91 5.05 -9.71
N ALA A 111 -17.94 4.64 -8.97
CA ALA A 111 -19.33 4.70 -9.42
C ALA A 111 -19.77 6.15 -9.72
N SER A 112 -20.85 6.30 -10.51
CA SER A 112 -21.25 7.58 -11.12
C SER A 112 -21.69 8.67 -10.14
N ASP A 113 -21.93 8.32 -8.88
CA ASP A 113 -22.23 9.23 -7.78
C ASP A 113 -20.98 9.94 -7.21
N ILE A 114 -19.79 9.44 -7.52
CA ILE A 114 -18.51 10.00 -7.10
C ILE A 114 -17.88 10.77 -8.26
N VAL A 115 -17.49 12.01 -7.98
CA VAL A 115 -17.00 12.95 -9.00
C VAL A 115 -15.55 13.38 -8.80
N GLU A 116 -15.02 13.12 -7.62
CA GLU A 116 -13.64 13.44 -7.26
C GLU A 116 -13.13 12.44 -6.22
N ALA A 117 -11.81 12.19 -6.25
CA ALA A 117 -11.11 11.35 -5.30
C ALA A 117 -9.63 11.77 -5.24
N GLU A 118 -9.00 11.51 -4.10
CA GLU A 118 -7.56 11.71 -3.95
C GLU A 118 -6.79 10.66 -4.77
N ASN A 119 -5.94 11.11 -5.69
CA ASN A 119 -5.08 10.21 -6.49
C ASN A 119 -3.76 9.85 -5.80
N LYS A 120 -3.50 10.40 -4.61
CA LYS A 120 -2.30 10.11 -3.83
C LYS A 120 -2.55 10.38 -2.37
N ILE A 121 -2.16 9.42 -1.52
CA ILE A 121 -2.06 9.63 -0.08
C ILE A 121 -0.62 9.40 0.39
N SER A 122 -0.21 10.13 1.43
CA SER A 122 1.08 9.95 2.10
C SER A 122 0.87 9.68 3.59
N PHE A 123 1.57 8.66 4.10
CA PHE A 123 1.64 8.29 5.51
C PHE A 123 3.04 8.55 6.08
N GLY A 124 3.75 9.55 5.54
CA GLY A 124 5.15 9.82 5.88
C GLY A 124 6.09 9.05 4.93
N SER A 125 6.75 8.01 5.41
CA SER A 125 7.72 7.22 4.62
C SER A 125 7.08 6.31 3.56
N LEU A 126 5.76 6.19 3.56
CA LEU A 126 4.99 5.43 2.57
C LEU A 126 4.01 6.36 1.87
N SER A 127 3.93 6.25 0.54
CA SER A 127 2.89 6.88 -0.26
C SER A 127 2.25 5.88 -1.20
N ILE A 128 0.95 6.03 -1.43
CA ILE A 128 0.20 5.23 -2.40
C ILE A 128 -0.34 6.19 -3.46
N GLY A 129 0.01 5.94 -4.72
CA GLY A 129 -0.56 6.63 -5.88
C GLY A 129 -1.65 5.77 -6.51
N VAL A 130 -2.72 6.41 -6.96
CA VAL A 130 -3.91 5.77 -7.54
C VAL A 130 -4.30 6.51 -8.81
N GLN A 131 -4.57 5.76 -9.87
CA GLN A 131 -5.23 6.27 -11.07
C GLN A 131 -6.75 6.13 -10.91
N SER A 132 -7.45 7.24 -10.73
CA SER A 132 -8.91 7.24 -10.56
C SER A 132 -9.63 7.40 -11.90
N VAL A 133 -10.65 6.59 -12.11
CA VAL A 133 -11.58 6.70 -13.24
C VAL A 133 -12.99 6.88 -12.69
N PHE A 134 -13.69 7.92 -13.13
CA PHE A 134 -15.06 8.22 -12.66
C PHE A 134 -16.09 7.85 -13.73
N MET A 135 -16.98 6.91 -13.41
CA MET A 135 -17.99 6.43 -14.36
C MET A 135 -19.00 7.50 -14.78
N LYS A 136 -19.17 8.56 -13.98
CA LYS A 136 -19.98 9.74 -14.36
C LYS A 136 -19.54 10.37 -15.68
N ASN A 137 -18.25 10.28 -16.01
CA ASN A 137 -17.68 10.87 -17.21
C ASN A 137 -17.91 10.02 -18.46
N PHE A 138 -18.51 8.84 -18.32
CA PHE A 138 -18.84 7.95 -19.43
C PHE A 138 -20.35 8.04 -19.73
N ASP A 139 -20.68 8.20 -21.01
CA ASP A 139 -22.07 8.10 -21.47
C ASP A 139 -22.49 6.62 -21.46
N GLY A 140 -23.18 6.23 -20.39
CA GLY A 140 -23.66 4.85 -20.20
C GLY A 140 -24.64 4.40 -21.28
N GLU A 141 -25.43 5.32 -21.85
CA GLU A 141 -26.37 5.05 -22.93
C GLU A 141 -25.63 4.79 -24.24
N LEU A 142 -24.60 5.60 -24.54
CA LEU A 142 -23.72 5.36 -25.68
C LEU A 142 -22.95 4.04 -25.54
N ALA A 143 -22.43 3.75 -24.35
CA ALA A 143 -21.73 2.49 -24.08
C ALA A 143 -22.64 1.27 -24.25
N LEU A 144 -23.87 1.32 -23.74
CA LEU A 144 -24.85 0.26 -23.88
C LEU A 144 -25.25 0.04 -25.35
N ARG A 145 -25.51 1.12 -26.10
CA ARG A 145 -25.78 1.03 -27.55
C ARG A 145 -24.62 0.37 -28.29
N ASN A 146 -23.38 0.79 -28.02
CA ASN A 146 -22.19 0.22 -28.66
C ASN A 146 -21.99 -1.26 -28.34
N ILE A 147 -22.27 -1.70 -27.11
CA ILE A 147 -22.23 -3.11 -26.73
C ILE A 147 -23.31 -3.89 -27.50
N HIS A 148 -24.53 -3.36 -27.55
CA HIS A 148 -25.65 -3.99 -28.26
C HIS A 148 -25.37 -4.14 -29.76
N ASP A 149 -24.79 -3.10 -30.36
CA ASP A 149 -24.40 -3.10 -31.77
C ASP A 149 -23.26 -4.09 -32.05
N LYS A 150 -22.27 -4.22 -31.16
CA LYS A 150 -21.21 -5.24 -31.25
C LYS A 150 -21.75 -6.67 -31.11
N ILE A 151 -22.73 -6.90 -30.24
CA ILE A 151 -23.37 -8.21 -30.10
C ILE A 151 -24.18 -8.56 -31.35
N LYS A 152 -24.83 -7.57 -31.98
CA LYS A 152 -25.62 -7.74 -33.22
C LYS A 152 -24.78 -7.89 -34.48
N SER A 153 -23.57 -7.32 -34.50
CA SER A 153 -22.66 -7.32 -35.66
C SER A 153 -21.55 -8.37 -35.59
N GLY A 154 -21.73 -9.38 -34.72
CA GLY A 154 -20.78 -10.48 -34.49
C GLY A 154 -20.14 -11.06 -35.75
#